data_AF-A0A7S2XVL9-F1
#
_entry.id   AF-A0A7S2XVL9-F1
#
_cell.length_a   1.000
_cell.length_b   1.000
_cell.length_c   1.000
_cell.angle_alpha   90.00
_cell.angle_beta   90.00
_cell.angle_gamma   90.00
#
_symmetry.space_group_name_H-M   'P 1'
#
loop_
_entity.id
_entity.type
_entity.pdbx_description
1 polymer ?
#
loop_
_entity_poly.entity_id
_entity_poly.type
_entity_poly.pdbx_seq_one_letter_code
_entity_poly.pdbx_strand_id
1 'polypeptide(L)'
;MHEGSGLLYNHVGVTLAFEQGLQVVNPAVTVPYWDYTIDDHDVQTKYDGNPDYLYASKVFHPDWFGDYDETTHTLDAGRWGGLLKVPTDEWDALVHNSYGMLRAP
;
A
#
# COMPACT_ATOMS: atom_id res chain seq x y z
N MET A 1 12.41 0.10 11.84
CA MET A 1 11.51 -1.06 11.71
C MET A 1 11.89 -2.01 10.57
N HIS A 2 12.77 -1.64 9.64
CA HIS A 2 12.91 -2.37 8.35
C HIS A 2 14.15 -3.26 8.22
N GLU A 3 15.01 -3.29 9.23
CA GLU A 3 16.29 -4.01 9.18
C GLU A 3 16.46 -4.84 10.46
N GLY A 4 17.22 -5.93 10.32
CA GLY A 4 17.54 -6.83 11.43
C GLY A 4 16.38 -7.71 11.89
N SER A 5 16.59 -8.42 13.00
CA SER A 5 15.63 -9.38 13.56
C SER A 5 14.32 -8.77 14.05
N GLY A 6 14.28 -7.44 14.21
CA GLY A 6 13.08 -6.72 14.62
C GLY A 6 12.05 -6.50 13.51
N LEU A 7 12.39 -6.73 12.23
CA LEU A 7 11.52 -6.44 11.09
C LEU A 7 10.12 -7.05 11.26
N LEU A 8 10.07 -8.38 11.42
CA LEU A 8 8.81 -9.12 11.48
C LEU A 8 7.98 -8.72 12.71
N TYR A 9 8.58 -8.71 13.89
CA TYR A 9 7.87 -8.42 15.13
C TYR A 9 7.30 -7.01 15.17
N ASN A 10 8.03 -6.03 14.64
CA ASN A 10 7.55 -4.65 14.55
C ASN A 10 6.31 -4.54 13.66
N HIS A 11 6.31 -5.16 12.47
CA HIS A 11 5.16 -5.11 11.57
C HIS A 11 3.95 -5.86 12.12
N VAL A 12 4.15 -7.03 12.75
CA VAL A 12 3.08 -7.75 13.43
C VAL A 12 2.45 -6.90 14.53
N GLY A 13 3.27 -6.20 15.33
CA GLY A 13 2.79 -5.30 16.37
C GLY A 13 1.96 -4.15 15.82
N VAL A 14 2.40 -3.51 14.73
CA VAL A 14 1.66 -2.43 14.06
C VAL A 14 0.34 -2.95 13.48
N THR A 15 0.35 -4.08 12.77
CA THR A 15 -0.87 -4.68 12.20
C THR A 15 -1.89 -5.03 13.27
N LEU A 16 -1.44 -5.60 14.40
CA LEU A 16 -2.33 -5.93 15.53
C LEU A 16 -2.96 -4.67 16.13
N ALA A 17 -2.17 -3.62 16.36
CA ALA A 17 -2.68 -2.37 16.90
C ALA A 17 -3.69 -1.70 15.94
N PHE A 18 -3.42 -1.75 14.63
CA PHE A 18 -4.34 -1.25 13.61
C PHE A 18 -5.65 -2.04 13.58
N GLU A 19 -5.59 -3.39 13.61
CA GLU A 19 -6.77 -4.25 13.65
C GLU A 19 -7.64 -3.97 14.89
N GLN A 20 -7.02 -3.84 16.07
CA GLN A 20 -7.74 -3.47 17.29
C GLN A 20 -8.41 -2.10 17.16
N GLY A 21 -7.77 -1.14 16.49
CA GLY A 21 -8.36 0.16 16.17
C GLY A 21 -9.61 0.05 15.28
N LEU A 22 -9.57 -0.78 14.24
CA LEU A 22 -10.73 -1.05 13.38
C LEU A 22 -11.87 -1.70 14.17
N GLN A 23 -11.56 -2.64 15.06
CA GLN A 23 -12.54 -3.39 15.85
C GLN A 23 -13.26 -2.54 16.90
N VAL A 24 -12.68 -1.42 17.34
CA VAL A 24 -13.39 -0.43 18.18
C VAL A 24 -14.54 0.24 17.41
N VAL A 25 -14.40 0.42 16.09
CA VAL A 25 -15.44 1.01 15.23
C VAL A 25 -16.44 -0.06 14.78
N ASN A 26 -15.94 -1.20 14.31
CA ASN A 26 -16.77 -2.33 13.89
C ASN A 26 -16.06 -3.66 14.24
N PRO A 27 -16.56 -4.42 15.24
CA PRO A 27 -15.88 -5.63 15.72
C PRO A 27 -15.89 -6.79 14.72
N ALA A 28 -16.64 -6.70 13.61
CA ALA A 28 -16.66 -7.69 12.56
C ALA A 28 -15.55 -7.50 11.51
N VAL A 29 -14.77 -6.41 11.57
CA VAL A 29 -13.73 -6.08 10.60
C VAL A 29 -12.36 -6.56 11.08
N THR A 30 -11.57 -7.09 10.15
CA THR A 30 -10.18 -7.51 10.33
C THR A 30 -9.27 -6.86 9.28
N VAL A 31 -7.96 -6.92 9.50
CA VAL A 31 -6.99 -6.43 8.50
C VAL A 31 -6.81 -7.50 7.41
N PRO A 32 -7.14 -7.20 6.14
CA PRO A 32 -6.94 -8.13 5.04
C PRO A 32 -5.46 -8.15 4.62
N TYR A 33 -5.06 -9.24 3.95
CA TYR A 33 -3.74 -9.34 3.32
C TYR A 33 -3.89 -9.38 1.79
N TRP A 34 -2.87 -8.90 1.08
CA TRP A 34 -2.76 -9.02 -0.36
C TRP A 34 -1.73 -10.08 -0.72
N ASP A 35 -2.19 -11.15 -1.37
CA ASP A 35 -1.31 -12.14 -1.97
C ASP A 35 -0.95 -11.74 -3.40
N TYR A 36 0.05 -10.88 -3.52
CA TYR A 36 0.52 -10.41 -4.83
C TYR A 36 1.14 -11.54 -5.68
N THR A 37 1.44 -12.72 -5.10
CA THR A 37 2.01 -13.84 -5.86
C THR A 37 0.98 -14.49 -6.77
N ILE A 38 -0.31 -14.38 -6.45
CA ILE A 38 -1.41 -14.81 -7.32
C ILE A 38 -1.52 -13.87 -8.52
N ASP A 39 -1.44 -12.57 -8.28
CA ASP A 39 -1.51 -11.58 -9.35
C ASP A 39 -0.27 -11.64 -10.26
N ASP A 40 0.92 -11.86 -9.68
CA ASP A 40 2.15 -12.11 -10.44
C ASP A 40 2.03 -13.41 -11.27
N HIS A 41 1.50 -14.49 -10.70
CA HIS A 41 1.24 -15.71 -11.48
C HIS A 41 0.34 -15.44 -12.69
N ASP A 42 -0.70 -14.61 -12.53
CA ASP A 42 -1.57 -14.21 -13.63
C ASP A 42 -0.84 -13.34 -14.66
N VAL A 43 0.00 -12.40 -14.23
CA VAL A 43 0.91 -11.64 -15.12
C VAL A 43 1.74 -12.58 -15.98
N GLN A 44 2.38 -13.58 -15.37
CA GLN A 44 3.25 -14.51 -16.09
C GLN A 44 2.47 -15.44 -17.04
N THR A 45 1.28 -15.90 -16.65
CA THR A 45 0.55 -16.96 -17.37
C THR A 45 -0.51 -16.46 -18.34
N LYS A 46 -1.03 -15.25 -18.15
CA LYS A 46 -2.13 -14.69 -18.96
C LYS A 46 -1.74 -13.45 -19.76
N TYR A 47 -0.65 -12.78 -19.39
CA TYR A 47 -0.29 -11.48 -19.93
C TYR A 47 1.16 -11.41 -20.42
N ASP A 48 1.75 -12.57 -20.78
CA ASP A 48 3.10 -12.70 -21.33
C ASP A 48 4.19 -12.01 -20.48
N GLY A 49 3.98 -11.96 -19.15
CA GLY A 49 4.90 -11.33 -18.21
C GLY A 49 4.86 -9.80 -18.21
N ASN A 50 3.85 -9.15 -18.81
CA ASN A 50 3.72 -7.69 -18.77
C ASN A 50 3.33 -7.21 -17.35
N PRO A 51 4.23 -6.49 -16.63
CA PRO A 51 4.00 -6.06 -15.26
C PRO A 51 2.86 -5.05 -15.09
N ASP A 52 2.44 -4.37 -16.16
CA ASP A 52 1.33 -3.42 -16.10
C ASP A 52 0.02 -4.08 -15.64
N TYR A 53 -0.11 -5.39 -15.89
CA TYR A 53 -1.29 -6.17 -15.48
C TYR A 53 -1.33 -6.50 -13.99
N LEU A 54 -0.27 -6.20 -13.21
CA LEU A 54 -0.35 -6.26 -11.75
C LEU A 54 -1.42 -5.29 -11.23
N TYR A 55 -1.57 -4.13 -11.88
CA TYR A 55 -2.56 -3.11 -11.52
C TYR A 55 -3.98 -3.45 -11.99
N ALA A 56 -4.15 -4.47 -12.84
CA ALA A 56 -5.47 -5.02 -13.17
C ALA A 56 -6.06 -5.87 -12.02
N SER A 57 -5.32 -6.04 -10.91
CA SER A 57 -5.80 -6.76 -9.74
C SER A 57 -7.06 -6.13 -9.14
N LYS A 58 -7.97 -6.99 -8.68
CA LYS A 58 -9.22 -6.57 -8.01
C LYS A 58 -9.00 -5.69 -6.78
N VAL A 59 -7.80 -5.70 -6.19
CA VAL A 59 -7.48 -4.83 -5.05
C VAL A 59 -7.52 -3.35 -5.43
N PHE A 60 -7.30 -3.01 -6.70
CA PHE A 60 -7.35 -1.64 -7.23
C PHE A 60 -8.73 -1.24 -7.79
N HIS A 61 -9.75 -2.09 -7.62
CA HIS A 61 -11.12 -1.71 -7.99
C HIS A 61 -11.59 -0.50 -7.16
N PRO A 62 -12.40 0.43 -7.72
CA PRO A 62 -12.90 1.62 -7.01
C PRO A 62 -13.56 1.34 -5.64
N ASP A 63 -14.15 0.17 -5.48
CA ASP A 63 -14.85 -0.29 -4.27
C ASP A 63 -13.88 -0.65 -3.12
N TRP A 64 -12.58 -0.71 -3.42
CA TRP A 64 -11.52 -1.09 -2.49
C TRP A 64 -10.45 0.00 -2.36
N PHE A 65 -9.26 -0.16 -2.94
CA PHE A 65 -8.22 0.87 -2.90
C PHE A 65 -8.38 1.94 -3.99
N GLY A 66 -9.03 1.61 -5.11
CA GLY A 66 -9.12 2.50 -6.26
C GLY A 66 -7.86 2.51 -7.13
N ASP A 67 -7.99 3.14 -8.30
CA ASP A 67 -6.94 3.27 -9.30
C ASP A 67 -6.17 4.59 -9.11
N TYR A 68 -5.07 4.75 -9.84
CA TYR A 68 -4.19 5.90 -9.78
C TYR A 68 -4.08 6.60 -11.13
N ASP A 69 -3.89 7.92 -11.07
CA ASP A 69 -3.57 8.73 -12.24
C ASP A 69 -2.06 8.98 -12.32
N GLU A 70 -1.44 8.44 -13.38
CA GLU A 70 0.00 8.56 -13.64
C GLU A 70 0.48 10.00 -13.84
N THR A 71 -0.38 10.91 -14.29
CA THR A 71 0.00 12.29 -14.62
C THR A 71 0.04 13.19 -13.39
N THR A 72 -0.91 12.99 -12.50
CA THR A 72 -1.12 13.80 -11.29
C THR A 72 -0.51 13.16 -10.06
N HIS A 73 -0.15 11.88 -10.13
CA HIS A 73 0.30 11.06 -8.99
C HIS A 73 -0.70 11.10 -7.84
N THR A 74 -1.99 11.01 -8.17
CA THR A 74 -3.08 10.98 -7.22
C THR A 74 -3.98 9.78 -7.45
N LEU A 75 -4.70 9.35 -6.41
CA LEU A 75 -5.83 8.44 -6.59
C LEU A 75 -6.98 9.25 -7.18
N ASP A 76 -7.52 8.82 -8.31
CA ASP A 76 -8.60 9.51 -9.02
C ASP A 76 -9.97 8.87 -8.78
N ALA A 77 -9.97 7.60 -8.35
CA ALA A 77 -11.17 6.80 -8.14
C ALA A 77 -11.25 6.18 -6.73
N GLY A 78 -12.46 5.73 -6.39
CA GLY A 78 -12.74 4.99 -5.16
C GLY A 78 -12.80 5.84 -3.89
N ARG A 79 -12.81 5.16 -2.73
CA ARG A 79 -12.99 5.81 -1.40
C ARG A 79 -11.91 6.86 -1.08
N TRP A 80 -10.73 6.72 -1.67
CA TRP A 80 -9.57 7.56 -1.41
C TRP A 80 -9.31 8.59 -2.52
N GLY A 81 -10.11 8.59 -3.59
CA GLY A 81 -9.96 9.45 -4.75
C GLY A 81 -10.02 10.94 -4.41
N GLY A 82 -9.03 11.72 -4.85
CA GLY A 82 -8.92 13.16 -4.60
C GLY A 82 -8.62 13.58 -3.16
N LEU A 83 -8.48 12.62 -2.22
CA LEU A 83 -8.21 12.90 -0.80
C LEU A 83 -6.72 12.88 -0.46
N LEU A 84 -5.93 12.14 -1.22
CA LEU A 84 -4.50 11.94 -0.98
C LEU A 84 -3.71 12.52 -2.15
N LYS A 85 -3.03 13.65 -1.91
CA LYS A 85 -2.00 14.13 -2.81
C LYS A 85 -0.68 13.52 -2.36
N VAL A 86 -0.06 12.70 -3.21
CA VAL A 86 1.28 12.18 -2.92
C VAL A 86 2.27 13.34 -3.07
N PRO A 87 3.04 13.69 -2.03
CA PRO A 87 4.07 14.71 -2.14
C PRO A 87 5.15 14.28 -3.15
N THR A 88 5.58 15.21 -4.00
CA THR A 88 6.67 14.99 -4.96
C THR A 88 7.85 15.91 -4.61
N ASP A 89 9.06 15.53 -5.01
CA ASP A 89 10.30 16.31 -4.82
C ASP A 89 10.69 16.63 -3.36
N GLU A 90 10.35 15.73 -2.43
CA GLU A 90 10.58 15.87 -0.99
C GLU A 90 12.03 15.60 -0.53
N TRP A 91 13.04 15.93 -1.34
CA TRP A 91 14.46 15.72 -0.98
C TRP A 91 14.90 16.48 0.28
N ASP A 92 14.27 17.63 0.56
CA ASP A 92 14.52 18.47 1.73
C ASP A 92 13.50 18.25 2.87
N ALA A 93 12.76 17.14 2.87
CA ALA A 93 11.75 16.88 3.89
C ALA A 93 12.33 16.92 5.30
N LEU A 94 11.64 17.61 6.21
CA LEU A 94 12.06 17.76 7.62
C LEU A 94 12.20 16.43 8.37
N VAL A 95 11.55 15.38 7.88
CA VAL A 95 11.58 14.04 8.47
C VAL A 95 12.27 13.09 7.51
N HIS A 96 13.52 12.79 7.82
CA HIS A 96 14.34 11.81 7.11
C HIS A 96 15.12 10.97 8.12
N ASN A 97 15.60 9.79 7.71
CA ASN A 97 16.51 9.02 8.54
C ASN A 97 17.90 9.69 8.66
N SER A 98 18.81 9.11 9.43
CA SER A 98 20.19 9.61 9.58
C SER A 98 21.01 9.67 8.29
N TYR A 99 20.51 9.12 7.20
CA TYR A 99 21.12 9.12 5.87
C TYR A 99 20.43 10.11 4.91
N GLY A 100 19.52 10.96 5.39
CA GLY A 100 18.81 11.93 4.57
C GLY A 100 17.71 11.33 3.68
N MET A 101 17.34 10.06 3.91
CA MET A 101 16.30 9.40 3.13
C MET A 101 14.96 9.49 3.86
N LEU A 102 13.91 9.92 3.15
CA LEU A 102 12.54 9.56 3.49
C LEU A 102 12.43 8.04 3.42
N ARG A 103 12.19 7.39 4.55
CA ARG A 103 11.77 6.00 4.54
C ARG A 103 10.26 5.99 4.63
N ALA A 104 9.62 5.20 3.78
CA ALA A 104 8.29 4.69 4.09
C ALA A 104 8.33 4.10 5.52
N PRO A 105 7.29 4.31 6.34
CA PRO A 105 7.21 3.79 7.69
C PRO A 105 7.40 2.28 7.76
#